data_AF-A0A960YBT0-F1
#
_entry.id   AF-A0A960YBT0-F1
#
_cell.length_a   1.000
_cell.length_b   1.000
_cell.length_c   1.000
_cell.angle_alpha   90.00
_cell.angle_beta   90.00
_cell.angle_gamma   90.00
#
_symmetry.space_group_name_H-M   'P 1'
#
loop_
_entity.id
_entity.type
_entity.pdbx_description
1 polymer ?
#
loop_
_entity_poly.entity_id
_entity_poly.type
_entity_poly.pdbx_seq_one_letter_code
_entity_poly.pdbx_strand_id
1 'polypeptide(L)'
;MQEDKALKKKLSSIKDLDSWVEFILSSSILPQKKSSLTKIWLNKNGFMKEDLDLARKNNLTWKKMVSERTKKRRLSLETKDNFLNRNKKWTNKEVQKLKKNIDKPERELLKMFNRSLQSINAKKRSIRMEEFGISLEKNGAKWTRKELDKLKKNYNKSNLELAKSLKRTPKSIQRQKERLKSTGLFK
;
A
#
# COMPACT_ATOMS: atom_id res chain seq x y z
N MET A 1 -16.77 -36.57 -19.17
CA MET A 1 -15.94 -37.00 -20.32
C MET A 1 -16.30 -36.31 -21.66
N GLN A 2 -17.58 -36.04 -21.96
CA GLN A 2 -17.96 -35.37 -23.22
C GLN A 2 -17.56 -33.89 -23.27
N GLU A 3 -17.66 -33.16 -22.15
CA GLU A 3 -17.29 -31.74 -22.05
C GLU A 3 -15.80 -31.49 -22.35
N ASP A 4 -14.91 -32.35 -21.85
CA ASP A 4 -13.45 -32.22 -22.07
C ASP A 4 -13.06 -32.42 -23.54
N LYS A 5 -13.79 -33.26 -24.29
CA LYS A 5 -13.54 -33.45 -25.74
C LYS A 5 -13.99 -32.22 -26.55
N ALA A 6 -15.16 -31.67 -26.24
CA ALA A 6 -15.66 -30.46 -26.89
C ALA A 6 -14.78 -29.24 -26.59
N LEU A 7 -14.30 -29.13 -25.35
CA LEU A 7 -13.39 -28.08 -24.92
C LEU A 7 -12.05 -28.19 -25.64
N LYS A 8 -11.44 -29.39 -25.71
CA LYS A 8 -10.21 -29.63 -26.49
C LYS A 8 -10.36 -29.28 -27.98
N LYS A 9 -11.50 -29.57 -28.60
CA LYS A 9 -11.78 -29.22 -30.01
C LYS A 9 -11.86 -27.70 -30.22
N LYS A 10 -12.51 -26.97 -29.31
CA LYS A 10 -12.54 -25.49 -29.33
C LYS A 10 -11.16 -24.88 -29.05
N LEU A 11 -10.37 -25.47 -28.16
CA LEU A 11 -9.00 -25.03 -27.87
C LEU A 11 -8.09 -25.18 -29.10
N SER A 12 -8.29 -26.22 -29.91
CA SER A 12 -7.50 -26.42 -31.13
C SER A 12 -7.88 -25.50 -32.29
N SER A 13 -9.09 -24.92 -32.29
CA SER A 13 -9.53 -23.99 -33.34
C SER A 13 -9.05 -22.55 -33.10
N ILE A 14 -8.72 -22.19 -31.86
CA ILE A 14 -8.25 -20.86 -31.51
C ILE A 14 -6.73 -20.77 -31.75
N LYS A 15 -6.31 -19.93 -32.70
CA LYS A 15 -4.90 -19.69 -33.03
C LYS A 15 -4.40 -18.29 -32.65
N ASP A 16 -5.32 -17.37 -32.40
CA ASP A 16 -5.04 -15.97 -32.07
C ASP A 16 -5.21 -15.70 -30.56
N LEU A 17 -4.40 -14.76 -30.06
CA LEU A 17 -4.33 -14.31 -28.67
C LEU A 17 -5.57 -13.57 -28.22
N ASP A 18 -6.13 -12.69 -29.05
CA ASP A 18 -7.33 -11.93 -28.68
C ASP A 18 -8.55 -12.85 -28.58
N SER A 19 -8.68 -13.75 -29.57
CA SER A 19 -9.68 -14.81 -29.58
C SER A 19 -9.56 -15.76 -28.39
N TRP A 20 -8.33 -16.05 -27.95
CA TRP A 20 -8.07 -16.84 -26.74
C TRP A 20 -8.51 -16.13 -25.46
N VAL A 21 -8.18 -14.83 -25.33
CA VAL A 21 -8.56 -14.03 -24.17
C VAL A 21 -10.08 -13.96 -24.04
N GLU A 22 -10.80 -13.71 -25.12
CA GLU A 22 -12.28 -13.68 -25.12
C GLU A 22 -12.90 -15.03 -24.74
N PHE A 23 -12.36 -16.14 -25.26
CA PHE A 23 -12.79 -17.48 -24.87
C PHE A 23 -12.58 -17.75 -23.38
N ILE A 24 -11.41 -17.40 -22.84
CA ILE A 24 -11.11 -17.61 -21.41
C ILE A 24 -11.98 -16.71 -20.52
N LEU A 25 -12.34 -15.50 -20.96
CA LEU A 25 -13.19 -14.60 -20.20
C LEU A 25 -14.64 -15.04 -20.18
N SER A 26 -15.16 -15.49 -21.33
CA SER A 26 -16.54 -15.96 -21.49
C SER A 26 -16.79 -17.37 -20.97
N SER A 27 -15.74 -18.21 -20.89
CA SER A 27 -15.89 -19.59 -20.45
C SER A 27 -16.18 -19.73 -18.94
N SER A 28 -17.02 -20.71 -18.59
CA SER A 28 -17.35 -21.11 -17.22
C SER A 28 -16.26 -21.96 -16.54
N ILE A 29 -15.05 -22.01 -17.10
CA ILE A 29 -13.96 -22.85 -16.59
C ILE A 29 -13.47 -22.32 -15.23
N LEU A 30 -13.17 -23.24 -14.30
CA LEU A 30 -12.60 -22.90 -13.00
C LEU A 30 -11.26 -22.15 -13.12
N PRO A 31 -10.95 -21.18 -12.23
CA PRO A 31 -9.73 -20.39 -12.30
C PRO A 31 -8.44 -21.22 -12.34
N GLN A 32 -8.36 -22.31 -11.57
CA GLN A 32 -7.17 -23.18 -11.57
C GLN A 32 -6.98 -23.85 -12.94
N LYS A 33 -8.07 -24.33 -13.56
CA LYS A 33 -8.06 -24.96 -14.88
C LYS A 33 -7.72 -23.96 -16.00
N LYS A 34 -8.22 -22.71 -15.92
CA LYS A 34 -7.89 -21.64 -16.88
C LYS A 34 -6.39 -21.37 -16.95
N SER A 35 -5.70 -21.33 -15.80
CA SER A 35 -4.26 -21.13 -15.73
C SER A 35 -3.48 -22.23 -16.45
N SER A 36 -3.80 -23.50 -16.15
CA SER A 36 -3.15 -24.65 -16.78
C SER A 36 -3.40 -24.71 -18.29
N LEU A 37 -4.64 -24.48 -18.72
CA LEU A 37 -5.00 -24.46 -20.14
C LEU A 37 -4.29 -23.33 -20.90
N THR A 38 -4.18 -22.17 -20.29
CA THR A 38 -3.47 -21.03 -20.88
C THR A 38 -2.00 -21.34 -21.09
N LYS A 39 -1.32 -21.95 -20.11
CA LYS A 39 0.08 -22.36 -20.27
C LYS A 39 0.27 -23.35 -21.41
N ILE A 40 -0.59 -24.38 -21.47
CA ILE A 40 -0.53 -25.40 -22.52
C ILE A 40 -0.77 -24.77 -23.91
N TRP A 41 -1.76 -23.87 -24.01
CA TRP A 41 -2.10 -23.23 -25.28
C TRP A 41 -1.00 -22.25 -25.75
N LEU A 42 -0.42 -21.45 -24.85
CA LEU A 42 0.71 -20.56 -25.18
C LEU A 42 1.89 -21.35 -25.72
N ASN A 43 2.32 -22.41 -25.00
CA ASN A 43 3.42 -23.26 -25.42
C ASN A 43 3.16 -23.92 -26.79
N LYS A 44 1.92 -24.35 -27.03
CA LYS A 44 1.54 -24.99 -28.30
C LYS A 44 1.59 -24.03 -29.48
N ASN A 45 1.27 -22.75 -29.28
CA ASN A 45 1.21 -21.76 -30.35
C ASN A 45 2.47 -20.86 -30.42
N GLY A 46 3.48 -21.11 -29.58
CA GLY A 46 4.73 -20.35 -29.56
C GLY A 46 4.60 -18.94 -28.99
N PHE A 47 3.57 -18.67 -28.19
CA PHE A 47 3.37 -17.36 -27.56
C PHE A 47 4.01 -17.31 -26.16
N MET A 48 4.50 -16.13 -25.80
CA MET A 48 5.04 -15.85 -24.49
C MET A 48 3.97 -15.27 -23.56
N LYS A 49 4.29 -15.22 -22.26
CA LYS A 49 3.38 -14.64 -21.26
C LYS A 49 3.16 -13.15 -21.51
N GLU A 50 4.20 -12.47 -21.99
CA GLU A 50 4.21 -11.05 -22.30
C GLU A 50 3.20 -10.71 -23.41
N ASP A 51 3.09 -11.57 -24.43
CA ASP A 51 2.12 -11.41 -25.52
C ASP A 51 0.68 -11.52 -24.99
N LEU A 52 0.45 -12.46 -24.08
CA LEU A 52 -0.84 -12.62 -23.41
C LEU A 52 -1.19 -11.42 -22.54
N ASP A 53 -0.22 -10.88 -21.81
CA ASP A 53 -0.44 -9.70 -20.97
C ASP A 53 -0.71 -8.46 -21.83
N LEU A 54 -0.07 -8.34 -23.00
CA LEU A 54 -0.35 -7.29 -23.98
C LEU A 54 -1.77 -7.41 -24.57
N ALA A 55 -2.16 -8.61 -25.01
CA ALA A 55 -3.52 -8.87 -25.53
C ALA A 55 -4.60 -8.54 -24.47
N ARG A 56 -4.40 -8.99 -23.23
CA ARG A 56 -5.27 -8.62 -22.09
C ARG A 56 -5.33 -7.13 -21.83
N LYS A 57 -4.20 -6.43 -21.94
CA LYS A 57 -4.14 -4.98 -21.74
C LYS A 57 -4.90 -4.22 -22.81
N ASN A 58 -5.01 -4.76 -24.03
CA ASN A 58 -5.75 -4.11 -25.11
C ASN A 58 -7.24 -4.49 -25.12
N ASN A 59 -7.57 -5.67 -24.60
CA ASN A 59 -8.93 -6.20 -24.55
C ASN A 59 -9.89 -5.40 -23.65
N LEU A 60 -11.05 -4.99 -24.19
CA LEU A 60 -12.03 -4.16 -23.50
C LEU A 60 -12.80 -4.91 -22.40
N THR A 61 -13.12 -6.19 -22.61
CA THR A 61 -13.85 -7.00 -21.63
C THR A 61 -12.97 -7.29 -20.40
N TRP A 62 -11.68 -7.55 -20.61
CA TRP A 62 -10.68 -7.67 -19.56
C TRP A 62 -10.58 -6.39 -18.71
N LYS A 63 -10.46 -5.22 -19.36
CA LYS A 63 -10.42 -3.92 -18.66
C LYS A 63 -11.64 -3.70 -17.77
N LYS A 64 -12.84 -3.96 -18.31
CA LYS A 64 -14.09 -3.86 -17.55
C LYS A 64 -14.09 -4.81 -16.35
N MET A 65 -13.68 -6.06 -16.52
CA MET A 65 -13.62 -7.05 -15.45
C MET A 65 -12.61 -6.65 -14.35
N VAL A 66 -11.42 -6.17 -14.71
CA VAL A 66 -10.41 -5.70 -13.76
C VAL A 66 -10.91 -4.48 -12.99
N SER A 67 -11.55 -3.54 -13.69
CA SER A 67 -12.19 -2.37 -13.08
C SER A 67 -13.27 -2.79 -12.06
N GLU A 68 -14.17 -3.68 -12.45
CA GLU A 68 -15.24 -4.18 -11.57
C GLU A 68 -14.69 -4.96 -10.36
N ARG A 69 -13.65 -5.78 -10.54
CA ARG A 69 -12.96 -6.44 -9.41
C ARG A 69 -12.33 -5.43 -8.47
N THR A 70 -11.73 -4.38 -9.00
CA THR A 70 -11.13 -3.30 -8.21
C THR A 70 -12.22 -2.54 -7.45
N LYS A 71 -13.34 -2.24 -8.11
CA LYS A 71 -14.52 -1.62 -7.51
C LYS A 71 -15.10 -2.49 -6.39
N LYS A 72 -15.26 -3.80 -6.61
CA LYS A 72 -15.72 -4.76 -5.57
C LYS A 72 -14.76 -4.86 -4.40
N ARG A 73 -13.44 -4.90 -4.65
CA ARG A 73 -12.42 -4.87 -3.58
C ARG A 73 -12.49 -3.57 -2.79
N ARG A 74 -12.59 -2.43 -3.48
CA ARG A 74 -12.75 -1.12 -2.85
C ARG A 74 -14.02 -1.06 -2.01
N LEU A 75 -15.15 -1.53 -2.54
CA LEU A 75 -16.43 -1.59 -1.84
C LEU A 75 -16.39 -2.55 -0.64
N SER A 76 -15.66 -3.67 -0.74
CA SER A 76 -15.45 -4.60 0.38
C SER A 76 -14.56 -4.01 1.48
N LEU A 77 -13.56 -3.22 1.10
CA LEU A 77 -12.73 -2.47 2.04
C LEU A 77 -13.53 -1.31 2.65
N GLU A 78 -14.33 -0.60 1.86
CA GLU A 78 -15.23 0.46 2.33
C GLU A 78 -16.31 -0.09 3.25
N THR A 79 -16.93 -1.24 2.97
CA THR A 79 -17.93 -1.82 3.88
C THR A 79 -17.32 -2.29 5.20
N LYS A 80 -16.06 -2.79 5.19
CA LYS A 80 -15.31 -3.07 6.43
C LYS A 80 -14.87 -1.80 7.16
N ASP A 81 -14.50 -0.76 6.44
CA ASP A 81 -14.11 0.55 7.01
C ASP A 81 -15.30 1.42 7.42
N ASN A 82 -16.48 1.21 6.82
CA ASN A 82 -17.73 1.95 7.11
C ASN A 82 -18.31 1.58 8.48
N PHE A 83 -17.89 0.44 9.06
CA PHE A 83 -18.15 0.14 10.48
C PHE A 83 -17.35 1.02 11.45
N LEU A 84 -16.32 1.71 10.97
CA LEU A 84 -15.37 2.46 11.78
C LEU A 84 -15.55 3.95 11.50
N ASN A 85 -16.57 4.53 12.11
CA ASN A 85 -17.01 5.93 11.98
C ASN A 85 -15.83 6.91 11.84
N ARG A 86 -15.53 7.29 10.58
CA ARG A 86 -14.37 8.11 10.20
C ARG A 86 -14.41 9.50 10.85
N ASN A 87 -15.61 9.96 11.23
CA ASN A 87 -15.86 11.28 11.82
C ASN A 87 -15.95 11.25 13.35
N LYS A 88 -15.82 10.09 13.99
CA LYS A 88 -15.83 10.00 15.46
C LYS A 88 -14.63 10.77 16.02
N LYS A 89 -14.86 11.83 16.78
CA LYS A 89 -13.79 12.54 17.49
C LYS A 89 -13.14 11.63 18.54
N TRP A 90 -11.82 11.76 18.75
CA TRP A 90 -11.11 11.03 19.78
C TRP A 90 -11.45 11.59 21.16
N THR A 91 -11.95 10.76 22.06
CA THR A 91 -12.18 11.16 23.46
C THR A 91 -10.87 11.14 24.24
N ASN A 92 -10.78 11.95 25.30
CA ASN A 92 -9.59 11.97 26.16
C ASN A 92 -9.27 10.58 26.75
N LYS A 93 -10.31 9.79 27.08
CA LYS A 93 -10.15 8.40 27.54
C LYS A 93 -9.52 7.51 26.47
N GLU A 94 -9.98 7.60 25.22
CA GLU A 94 -9.40 6.85 24.09
C GLU A 94 -7.94 7.27 23.85
N VAL A 95 -7.64 8.58 23.92
CA VAL A 95 -6.27 9.08 23.73
C VAL A 95 -5.34 8.56 24.82
N GLN A 96 -5.76 8.61 26.09
CA GLN A 96 -4.96 8.08 27.20
C GLN A 96 -4.75 6.57 27.08
N LYS A 97 -5.79 5.82 26.69
CA LYS A 97 -5.68 4.39 26.41
C LYS A 97 -4.69 4.12 25.27
N LEU A 98 -4.69 4.95 24.22
CA LEU A 98 -3.78 4.81 23.09
C LEU A 98 -2.33 5.11 23.49
N LYS A 99 -2.09 6.15 24.30
CA LYS A 99 -0.76 6.48 24.85
C LYS A 99 -0.15 5.29 25.61
N LYS A 100 -0.95 4.63 26.46
CA LYS A 100 -0.51 3.44 27.22
C LYS A 100 -0.23 2.21 26.37
N ASN A 101 -0.76 2.13 25.16
CA ASN A 101 -0.71 0.95 24.30
C ASN A 101 -0.05 1.26 22.95
N ILE A 102 0.75 2.33 22.85
CA ILE A 102 1.20 2.86 21.56
C ILE A 102 2.07 1.88 20.76
N ASP A 103 2.76 0.98 21.45
CA ASP A 103 3.67 -0.01 20.86
C ASP A 103 3.02 -1.36 20.55
N LYS A 104 1.73 -1.53 20.86
CA LYS A 104 1.00 -2.75 20.51
C LYS A 104 0.86 -2.92 18.99
N PRO A 105 0.79 -4.17 18.51
CA PRO A 105 0.62 -4.47 17.09
C PRO A 105 -0.72 -3.93 16.57
N GLU A 106 -0.74 -3.57 15.29
CA GLU A 106 -1.90 -2.92 14.64
C GLU A 106 -3.20 -3.71 14.79
N ARG A 107 -3.11 -5.06 14.73
CA ARG A 107 -4.26 -5.95 14.89
C ARG A 107 -4.91 -5.83 16.26
N GLU A 108 -4.12 -5.65 17.32
CA GLU A 108 -4.65 -5.46 18.68
C GLU A 108 -5.27 -4.08 18.85
N LEU A 109 -4.62 -3.04 18.31
CA LEU A 109 -5.16 -1.68 18.36
C LEU A 109 -6.51 -1.57 17.65
N LEU A 110 -6.67 -2.23 16.50
CA LEU A 110 -7.95 -2.28 15.78
C LEU A 110 -9.08 -2.85 16.64
N LYS A 111 -8.82 -3.97 17.33
CA LYS A 111 -9.78 -4.59 18.25
C LYS A 111 -10.11 -3.67 19.45
N MET A 112 -9.12 -2.94 19.95
CA MET A 112 -9.27 -2.11 21.16
C MET A 112 -10.04 -0.80 20.95
N PHE A 113 -9.93 -0.20 19.77
CA PHE A 113 -10.43 1.16 19.52
C PHE A 113 -11.66 1.20 18.63
N ASN A 114 -12.02 0.09 17.97
CA ASN A 114 -13.09 0.02 16.97
C ASN A 114 -13.03 1.24 16.02
N ARG A 115 -11.82 1.52 15.53
CA ARG A 115 -11.50 2.62 14.60
C ARG A 115 -10.64 2.09 13.47
N SER A 116 -10.67 2.75 12.32
CA SER A 116 -9.82 2.36 11.19
C SER A 116 -8.34 2.48 11.53
N LEU A 117 -7.54 1.61 10.93
CA LEU A 117 -6.08 1.61 11.14
C LEU A 117 -5.48 2.98 10.80
N GLN A 118 -6.01 3.62 9.75
CA GLN A 118 -5.60 4.96 9.35
C GLN A 118 -5.88 6.01 10.44
N SER A 119 -7.05 5.97 11.09
CA SER A 119 -7.40 6.87 12.20
C SER A 119 -6.47 6.67 13.40
N ILE A 120 -6.19 5.42 13.76
CA ILE A 120 -5.26 5.06 14.83
C ILE A 120 -3.85 5.56 14.49
N ASN A 121 -3.33 5.28 13.30
CA ASN A 121 -2.00 5.70 12.87
C ASN A 121 -1.87 7.22 12.71
N ALA A 122 -2.95 7.92 12.33
CA ALA A 122 -3.00 9.38 12.37
C ALA A 122 -2.90 9.90 13.80
N LYS A 123 -3.66 9.32 14.75
CA LYS A 123 -3.62 9.76 16.15
C LYS A 123 -2.31 9.43 16.85
N LYS A 124 -1.72 8.25 16.60
CA LYS A 124 -0.36 7.89 17.07
C LYS A 124 0.67 8.92 16.64
N ARG A 125 0.58 9.40 15.39
CA ARG A 125 1.45 10.46 14.88
C ARG A 125 1.24 11.79 15.60
N SER A 126 -0.01 12.21 15.84
CA SER A 126 -0.28 13.44 16.61
C SER A 126 0.29 13.35 18.03
N ILE A 127 0.08 12.23 18.73
CA ILE A 127 0.62 12.01 20.08
C ILE A 127 2.15 12.13 20.07
N ARG A 128 2.83 11.46 19.14
CA ARG A 128 4.30 11.55 19.04
C ARG A 128 4.76 12.97 18.72
N MET A 129 4.04 13.70 17.87
CA MET A 129 4.37 15.10 17.57
C MET A 129 4.24 15.98 18.82
N GLU A 130 3.18 15.80 19.61
CA GLU A 130 2.98 16.49 20.89
C GLU A 130 4.13 16.17 21.87
N GLU A 131 4.56 14.91 21.99
CA GLU A 131 5.69 14.49 22.85
C GLU A 131 7.01 15.19 22.51
N PHE A 132 7.25 15.49 21.24
CA PHE A 132 8.44 16.22 20.78
C PHE A 132 8.23 17.73 20.66
N GLY A 133 7.07 18.26 21.09
CA GLY A 133 6.74 19.68 20.99
C GLY A 133 6.73 20.21 19.54
N ILE A 134 6.39 19.34 18.58
CA ILE A 134 6.39 19.65 17.15
C ILE A 134 5.02 20.21 16.78
N SER A 135 4.98 21.47 16.34
CA SER A 135 3.77 22.01 15.73
C SER A 135 3.52 21.38 14.35
N LEU A 136 2.25 21.25 13.96
CA LEU A 136 1.88 20.75 12.63
C LEU A 136 2.51 21.57 11.51
N GLU A 137 2.70 22.87 11.72
CA GLU A 137 3.38 23.79 10.78
C GLU A 137 4.84 23.41 10.52
N LYS A 138 5.55 22.87 11.52
CA LYS A 138 6.93 22.40 11.34
C LYS A 138 7.04 21.03 10.68
N ASN A 139 5.93 20.30 10.55
CA ASN A 139 5.92 18.99 9.92
C ASN A 139 5.92 19.14 8.38
N GLY A 140 7.10 19.02 7.77
CA GLY A 140 7.30 19.23 6.33
C GLY A 140 7.89 20.60 5.98
N ALA A 141 8.00 21.52 6.94
CA ALA A 141 8.69 22.79 6.74
C ALA A 141 10.15 22.54 6.30
N LYS A 142 10.64 23.37 5.37
CA LYS A 142 12.05 23.38 4.95
C LYS A 142 12.95 23.58 6.18
N TRP A 143 14.15 22.99 6.13
CA TRP A 143 15.15 23.17 7.18
C TRP A 143 15.72 24.58 7.09
N THR A 144 15.67 25.33 8.19
CA THR A 144 16.26 26.67 8.24
C THR A 144 17.78 26.60 8.42
N ARG A 145 18.52 27.65 8.01
CA ARG A 145 19.97 27.72 8.20
C ARG A 145 20.38 27.55 9.67
N LYS A 146 19.64 28.19 10.60
CA LYS A 146 19.85 28.04 12.05
C LYS A 146 19.64 26.60 12.54
N GLU A 147 18.63 25.90 12.03
CA GLU A 147 18.39 24.49 12.37
C GLU A 147 19.51 23.59 11.82
N LEU A 148 19.97 23.86 10.60
CA LEU A 148 21.10 23.13 10.01
C LEU A 148 22.38 23.38 10.81
N ASP A 149 22.71 24.61 11.15
CA ASP A 149 23.92 24.92 11.93
C ASP A 149 23.88 24.26 13.31
N LYS A 150 22.72 24.24 13.98
CA LYS A 150 22.55 23.51 15.25
C LYS A 150 22.71 22.00 15.07
N LEU A 151 22.14 21.43 14.00
CA LEU A 151 22.30 20.02 13.67
C LEU A 151 23.76 19.67 13.39
N LYS A 152 24.47 20.55 12.67
CA LYS A 152 25.90 20.40 12.36
C LYS A 152 26.77 20.41 13.61
N LYS A 153 26.58 21.41 14.48
CA LYS A 153 27.31 21.53 15.75
C LYS A 153 27.08 20.37 16.70
N ASN A 154 25.92 19.71 16.61
CA ASN A 154 25.52 18.63 17.51
C ASN A 154 25.38 17.28 16.77
N TYR A 155 26.14 17.07 15.69
CA TYR A 155 25.96 15.91 14.80
C TYR A 155 26.09 14.57 15.55
N ASN A 156 26.95 14.50 16.56
CA ASN A 156 27.21 13.30 17.35
C ASN A 156 26.12 12.98 18.38
N LYS A 157 25.19 13.90 18.65
CA LYS A 157 24.10 13.66 19.60
C LYS A 157 23.08 12.67 19.07
N SER A 158 22.39 11.99 19.99
CA SER A 158 21.34 11.05 19.65
C SER A 158 20.21 11.74 18.87
N ASN A 159 19.55 11.00 17.96
CA ASN A 159 18.45 11.56 17.17
C ASN A 159 17.27 11.99 18.05
N LEU A 160 17.11 11.39 19.24
CA LEU A 160 16.07 11.73 20.20
C LEU A 160 16.32 13.08 20.89
N GLU A 161 17.57 13.35 21.30
CA GLU A 161 17.95 14.65 21.88
C GLU A 161 17.81 15.80 20.86
N LEU A 162 18.28 15.55 19.64
CA LEU A 162 18.17 16.51 18.55
C LEU A 162 16.71 16.77 18.17
N ALA A 163 15.87 15.73 18.19
CA ALA A 163 14.44 15.87 17.94
C ALA A 163 13.76 16.84 18.92
N LYS A 164 14.05 16.69 20.23
CA LYS A 164 13.52 17.58 21.27
C LYS A 164 14.03 19.02 21.11
N SER A 165 15.33 19.20 20.91
CA SER A 165 15.94 20.54 20.82
C SER A 165 15.56 21.30 19.55
N LEU A 166 15.42 20.60 18.41
CA LEU A 166 15.05 21.21 17.13
C LEU A 166 13.54 21.24 16.88
N LYS A 167 12.74 20.63 17.77
CA LYS A 167 11.30 20.43 17.60
C LYS A 167 10.99 19.78 16.24
N ARG A 168 11.68 18.68 15.94
CA ARG A 168 11.54 17.86 14.71
C ARG A 168 11.47 16.38 15.08
N THR A 169 10.91 15.55 14.21
CA THR A 169 10.83 14.11 14.50
C THR A 169 12.21 13.45 14.39
N PRO A 170 12.51 12.41 15.19
CA PRO A 170 13.80 11.70 15.11
C PRO A 170 14.13 11.20 13.70
N LYS A 171 13.10 10.75 12.96
CA LYS A 171 13.22 10.32 11.57
C LYS A 171 13.59 11.46 10.62
N SER A 172 13.08 12.67 10.85
CA SER A 172 13.47 13.86 10.09
C SER A 172 14.94 14.22 10.34
N ILE A 173 15.36 14.18 11.61
CA ILE A 173 16.77 14.38 12.00
C ILE A 173 17.68 13.39 11.28
N GLN A 174 17.35 12.10 11.35
CA GLN A 174 18.13 11.03 10.71
C GLN A 174 18.31 11.28 9.21
N ARG A 175 17.20 11.51 8.48
CA ARG A 175 17.24 11.80 7.04
C ARG A 175 18.10 13.02 6.72
N GLN A 176 18.02 14.05 7.56
CA GLN A 176 18.81 15.25 7.34
C GLN A 176 20.31 15.02 7.61
N LYS A 177 20.66 14.22 8.61
CA LYS A 177 22.05 13.79 8.84
C LYS A 177 22.60 13.02 7.64
N GLU A 178 21.83 12.04 7.13
CA GLU A 178 22.19 11.27 5.93
C GLU A 178 22.40 12.17 4.70
N ARG A 179 21.56 13.19 4.53
CA ARG A 179 21.69 14.19 3.47
C ARG A 179 22.95 15.06 3.62
N LEU A 180 23.29 15.45 4.84
CA LEU A 180 24.50 16.24 5.11
C LEU A 180 25.77 15.41 4.90
N LYS A 181 25.73 14.11 5.23
CA LYS A 181 26.83 13.17 4.98
C LYS A 181 27.06 12.96 3.48
N SER A 182 25.99 12.74 2.71
CA SER A 182 26.07 12.52 1.25
C SER A 182 26.49 13.75 0.45
N THR A 183 26.30 14.96 0.99
CA THR A 183 26.73 16.22 0.36
C THR A 183 28.18 16.60 0.66
N GLY A 184 28.95 15.75 1.34
CA GLY A 184 30.36 16.00 1.66
C GLY A 184 30.60 17.14 2.65
N LEU A 185 29.54 17.68 3.26
CA LEU A 185 29.60 18.75 4.27
C LEU A 185 30.05 18.24 5.66
N PHE A 186 30.36 16.94 5.76
CA PHE A 186 30.98 16.28 6.89
C PHE A 186 32.00 15.26 6.36
N LYS A 187 33.28 15.49 6.62
CA LYS A 187 34.33 14.47 6.63
C LYS A 187 34.52 14.01 8.06
#